data_AF-A0AAJ0N2A4-F1
#
_entry.id   AF-A0AAJ0N2A4-F1
#
_cell.length_a   1.000
_cell.length_b   1.000
_cell.length_c   1.000
_cell.angle_alpha   90.00
_cell.angle_beta   90.00
_cell.angle_gamma   90.00
#
_symmetry.space_group_name_H-M   'P 1'
#
loop_
_entity.id
_entity.type
_entity.pdbx_description
1 polymer ?
#
loop_
_entity_poly.entity_id
_entity_poly.type
_entity_poly.pdbx_seq_one_letter_code
_entity_poly.pdbx_strand_id
1 'polypeptide(L)'
;MSLAILCPGQGGQHADMFARTTDAPAASAVLAAAGQVLGVAPQTLAADPGRYANAVAQPLVCAGTLAQWQVLREHLPTPLLVLGYSVG
;
A
#
# COMPACT_ATOMS: atom_id res chain seq x y z
N MET A 1 10.79 8.54 21.84
CA MET A 1 10.17 9.37 20.77
C MET A 1 8.83 8.75 20.42
N SER A 2 7.81 9.54 20.17
CA SER A 2 6.49 9.05 19.74
C SER A 2 6.40 9.02 18.20
N LEU A 3 5.73 8.02 17.64
CA LEU A 3 5.49 7.90 16.20
C LEU A 3 3.99 8.07 15.91
N ALA A 4 3.66 8.88 14.91
CA ALA A 4 2.34 8.92 14.30
C ALA A 4 2.45 8.53 12.83
N ILE A 5 1.48 7.77 12.32
CA ILE A 5 1.39 7.40 10.91
C ILE A 5 0.21 8.13 10.28
N LEU A 6 0.45 8.71 9.10
CA LEU A 6 -0.59 9.31 8.26
C LEU A 6 -0.70 8.50 6.97
N CYS A 7 -1.87 7.91 6.75
CA CYS A 7 -2.19 7.13 5.57
C CYS A 7 -2.95 8.01 4.56
N PRO A 8 -2.37 8.31 3.39
CA PRO A 8 -3.04 9.14 2.38
C PRO A 8 -4.16 8.37 1.69
N GLY A 9 -5.17 9.11 1.22
CA GLY A 9 -6.18 8.56 0.31
C GLY A 9 -5.68 8.44 -1.13
N GLN A 10 -6.61 8.25 -2.07
CA GLN A 10 -6.28 8.12 -3.49
C GLN A 10 -5.73 9.42 -4.11
N GLY A 11 -4.93 9.27 -5.16
CA GLY A 11 -4.35 10.36 -5.95
C GLY A 11 -2.83 10.24 -6.13
N GLY A 12 -2.16 9.57 -5.17
CA GLY A 12 -0.71 9.38 -5.18
C GLY A 12 -0.21 8.09 -5.82
N GLN A 13 -1.08 7.19 -6.28
CA GLN A 13 -0.66 5.93 -6.89
C GLN A 13 0.13 6.16 -8.19
N HIS A 14 1.20 5.39 -8.37
CA HIS A 14 2.13 5.51 -9.50
C HIS A 14 2.75 4.15 -9.85
N ALA A 15 3.39 4.06 -11.02
CA ALA A 15 4.02 2.85 -11.56
C ALA A 15 4.87 2.09 -10.53
N ASP A 16 5.77 2.81 -9.86
CA ASP A 16 6.76 2.20 -8.98
C ASP A 16 6.36 2.16 -7.49
N MET A 17 5.08 2.31 -7.14
CA MET A 17 4.66 2.46 -5.73
C MET A 17 4.94 1.21 -4.86
N PHE A 18 5.24 0.07 -5.49
CA PHE A 18 5.60 -1.19 -4.84
C PHE A 18 7.09 -1.55 -4.98
N ALA A 19 7.93 -0.71 -5.60
CA ALA A 19 9.32 -1.04 -5.90
C ALA A 19 10.17 -1.41 -4.67
N ARG A 20 9.81 -0.88 -3.49
CA ARG A 20 10.50 -1.16 -2.21
C ARG A 20 9.92 -2.35 -1.43
N THR A 21 8.79 -2.88 -1.86
CA THR A 21 8.03 -3.90 -1.10
C THR A 21 7.80 -5.19 -1.87
N THR A 22 7.88 -5.19 -3.20
CA THR A 22 7.64 -6.37 -4.04
C THR A 22 8.49 -7.58 -3.63
N ASP A 23 9.78 -7.37 -3.33
CA ASP A 23 10.71 -8.46 -2.97
C ASP A 23 10.84 -8.65 -1.45
N ALA A 24 10.10 -7.89 -0.64
CA ALA A 24 10.20 -7.96 0.81
C ALA A 24 9.29 -9.09 1.35
N PRO A 25 9.84 -10.11 2.04
CA PRO A 25 9.04 -11.21 2.58
C PRO A 25 7.89 -10.74 3.48
N ALA A 26 8.14 -9.70 4.30
CA ALA A 26 7.14 -9.11 5.19
C ALA A 26 5.91 -8.55 4.45
N ALA A 27 6.05 -8.13 3.19
CA ALA A 27 4.95 -7.59 2.38
C ALA A 27 4.20 -8.67 1.58
N SER A 28 4.75 -9.89 1.46
CA SER A 28 4.23 -10.92 0.54
C SER A 28 2.75 -11.25 0.76
N ALA A 29 2.32 -11.37 2.02
CA ALA A 29 0.93 -11.71 2.33
C ALA A 29 -0.04 -10.59 1.93
N VAL A 30 0.35 -9.33 2.12
CA VAL A 30 -0.44 -8.16 1.73
C VAL A 30 -0.57 -8.09 0.21
N LEU A 31 0.54 -8.26 -0.51
CA LEU A 31 0.53 -8.20 -1.98
C LEU A 31 -0.26 -9.35 -2.60
N ALA A 32 -0.18 -10.55 -2.01
CA ALA A 32 -0.99 -11.69 -2.43
C ALA A 32 -2.49 -11.42 -2.22
N ALA A 33 -2.88 -10.90 -1.04
CA ALA A 33 -4.28 -10.55 -0.75
C ALA A 33 -4.80 -9.45 -1.69
N ALA A 34 -3.99 -8.43 -1.96
CA ALA A 34 -4.32 -7.38 -2.93
C ALA A 34 -4.54 -7.96 -4.33
N GLY A 35 -3.71 -8.94 -4.74
CA GLY A 35 -3.88 -9.64 -6.01
C GLY A 35 -5.20 -10.40 -6.11
N GLN A 36 -5.68 -11.00 -5.02
CA GLN A 36 -7.00 -11.66 -5.00
C GLN A 36 -8.14 -10.66 -5.14
N VAL A 37 -8.04 -9.49 -4.50
CA VAL A 37 -9.06 -8.42 -4.59
C VAL A 37 -9.10 -7.80 -5.99
N LEU A 38 -7.94 -7.59 -6.58
CA LEU A 38 -7.78 -6.93 -7.88
C LEU A 38 -7.93 -7.89 -9.07
N GLY A 39 -7.90 -9.19 -8.84
CA GLY A 39 -7.92 -10.24 -9.87
C GLY A 39 -6.60 -10.42 -10.63
N VAL A 40 -5.62 -9.52 -10.42
CA VAL A 40 -4.27 -9.55 -11.00
C VAL A 40 -3.27 -8.96 -10.01
N ALA A 41 -1.98 -9.15 -10.25
CA ALA A 41 -0.94 -8.59 -9.39
C ALA A 41 -1.08 -7.05 -9.27
N PRO A 42 -0.98 -6.48 -8.04
CA PRO A 42 -1.15 -5.04 -7.82
C PRO A 42 -0.12 -4.21 -8.61
N GLN A 43 1.09 -4.71 -8.82
CA GLN A 43 2.13 -4.04 -9.62
C GLN A 43 1.70 -3.85 -11.07
N THR A 44 1.00 -4.84 -11.66
CA THR A 44 0.50 -4.76 -13.03
C THR A 44 -0.48 -3.61 -13.18
N LEU A 45 -1.45 -3.50 -12.26
CA LEU A 45 -2.41 -2.39 -12.27
C LEU A 45 -1.77 -1.07 -11.84
N ALA A 46 -0.79 -1.11 -10.95
CA ALA A 46 -0.02 0.05 -10.55
C ALA A 46 0.83 0.61 -11.69
N ALA A 47 1.12 -0.16 -12.75
CA ALA A 47 1.77 0.25 -14.00
C ALA A 47 0.78 0.55 -15.17
N ASP A 48 -0.48 0.13 -15.10
CA ASP A 48 -1.53 0.39 -16.10
C ASP A 48 -2.14 1.81 -16.04
N PRO A 49 -2.30 2.58 -17.14
CA PRO A 49 -2.88 3.93 -17.10
C PRO A 49 -4.23 4.06 -16.38
N GLY A 50 -5.02 2.99 -16.32
CA GLY A 50 -6.28 2.86 -15.58
C GLY A 50 -6.15 2.83 -14.06
N ARG A 51 -4.94 2.95 -13.48
CA ARG A 51 -4.69 3.00 -12.02
C ARG A 51 -5.48 4.05 -11.25
N TYR A 52 -6.06 5.04 -11.94
CA TYR A 52 -6.86 6.10 -11.33
C TYR A 52 -8.36 5.80 -11.28
N ALA A 53 -8.83 4.71 -11.87
CA ALA A 53 -10.20 4.26 -11.67
C ALA A 53 -10.39 3.84 -10.20
N ASN A 54 -11.43 4.33 -9.53
CA ASN A 54 -11.65 4.09 -8.08
C ASN A 54 -11.52 2.61 -7.68
N ALA A 55 -12.12 1.71 -8.47
CA ALA A 55 -12.08 0.27 -8.24
C ALA A 55 -10.67 -0.34 -8.24
N VAL A 56 -9.69 0.34 -8.85
CA VAL A 56 -8.27 -0.03 -8.89
C VAL A 56 -7.47 0.82 -7.91
N ALA A 57 -7.64 2.14 -7.95
CA ALA A 57 -6.93 3.12 -7.14
C ALA A 57 -7.00 2.82 -5.63
N GLN A 58 -8.21 2.54 -5.14
CA GLN A 58 -8.47 2.38 -3.71
C GLN A 58 -7.79 1.12 -3.14
N PRO A 59 -7.94 -0.08 -3.75
CA PRO A 59 -7.17 -1.24 -3.33
C PRO A 59 -5.66 -1.06 -3.50
N LEU A 60 -5.19 -0.39 -4.56
CA LEU A 60 -3.74 -0.14 -4.75
C LEU A 60 -3.16 0.70 -3.63
N VAL A 61 -3.83 1.79 -3.24
CA VAL A 61 -3.38 2.67 -2.15
C VAL A 61 -3.40 1.94 -0.82
N CYS A 62 -4.48 1.21 -0.52
CA CYS A 62 -4.58 0.39 0.69
C CYS A 62 -3.43 -0.65 0.77
N ALA A 63 -3.22 -1.40 -0.31
CA ALA A 63 -2.16 -2.39 -0.42
C ALA A 63 -0.76 -1.75 -0.30
N GLY A 64 -0.53 -0.61 -0.95
CA GLY A 64 0.75 0.11 -0.91
C GLY A 64 1.10 0.58 0.49
N THR A 65 0.13 1.14 1.22
CA THR A 65 0.32 1.58 2.61
C THR A 65 0.59 0.39 3.54
N LEU A 66 -0.22 -0.67 3.45
CA LEU A 66 -0.05 -1.88 4.27
C LEU A 66 1.27 -2.60 3.99
N ALA A 67 1.68 -2.71 2.72
CA ALA A 67 2.92 -3.35 2.33
C ALA A 67 4.14 -2.59 2.89
N GLN A 68 4.13 -1.26 2.80
CA GLN A 68 5.18 -0.43 3.40
C GLN A 68 5.21 -0.59 4.93
N TRP A 69 4.06 -0.61 5.58
CA TRP A 69 4.00 -0.78 7.03
C TRP A 69 4.56 -2.13 7.48
N GLN A 70 4.29 -3.23 6.76
CA GLN A 70 4.86 -4.54 7.14
C GLN A 70 6.38 -4.56 7.11
N VAL A 71 7.01 -3.80 6.20
CA VAL A 71 8.48 -3.70 6.13
C VAL A 71 9.03 -2.76 7.21
N LEU A 72 8.35 -1.63 7.44
CA LEU A 72 8.83 -0.58 8.36
C LEU A 72 8.63 -0.94 9.83
N ARG A 73 7.57 -1.68 10.18
CA ARG A 73 7.22 -1.99 11.59
C ARG A 73 8.31 -2.76 12.35
N GLU A 74 9.21 -3.44 11.65
CA GLU A 74 10.33 -4.16 12.26
C GLU A 74 11.42 -3.22 12.77
N HIS A 75 11.45 -1.98 12.27
CA HIS A 75 12.49 -0.98 12.52
C HIS A 75 11.99 0.26 13.26
N LEU A 76 10.68 0.34 13.50
CA LEU A 76 10.03 1.51 14.06
C LEU A 76 9.30 1.16 15.38
N PRO A 77 9.15 2.11 16.31
CA PRO A 77 8.34 1.90 17.51
C PRO A 77 6.87 1.72 17.13
N THR A 78 6.09 1.12 18.05
CA THR A 78 4.63 1.06 17.92
C THR A 78 4.06 2.48 17.75
N PRO A 79 3.26 2.74 16.70
CA PRO A 79 2.65 4.04 16.52
C PRO A 79 1.73 4.37 17.69
N LEU A 80 1.86 5.58 18.23
CA LEU A 80 0.94 6.11 19.22
C LEU A 80 -0.41 6.49 18.58
N LEU A 81 -0.37 6.89 17.31
CA LEU A 81 -1.52 7.35 16.56
C LEU A 81 -1.42 6.92 15.09
N VAL A 82 -2.55 6.54 14.51
CA VAL A 82 -2.69 6.30 13.07
C VAL A 82 -3.87 7.15 12.59
N LEU A 83 -3.64 7.95 11.56
CA LEU A 83 -4.63 8.84 10.95
C LEU A 83 -4.75 8.49 9.46
N GLY A 84 -5.97 8.63 8.94
CA GLY A 84 -6.29 8.31 7.56
C GLY A 84 -7.08 9.43 6.88
N TYR A 85 -6.97 9.50 5.55
CA TYR A 85 -7.86 10.30 4.71
C TYR A 85 -8.59 9.39 3.71
N SER A 86 -9.91 9.34 3.81
CA SER A 86 -10.77 8.54 2.92
C SER A 86 -10.42 7.04 2.96
N VAL A 87 -9.82 6.49 1.90
CA VAL A 87 -9.41 5.07 1.82
C VAL A 87 -8.11 4.77 2.59
N GLY A 88 -7.36 5.81 2.95
CA GLY A 88 -6.12 5.70 3.74
C GLY A 88 -6.39 5.33 5.18
#